data_AF-A0A662TZW4-F1
#
_entry.id   AF-A0A662TZW4-F1
#
_cell.length_a   1.000
_cell.length_b   1.000
_cell.length_c   1.000
_cell.angle_alpha   90.00
_cell.angle_beta   90.00
_cell.angle_gamma   90.00
#
_symmetry.space_group_name_H-M   'P 1'
#
loop_
_entity.id
_entity.type
_entity.pdbx_description
1 polymer ?
#
loop_
_entity_poly.entity_id
_entity_poly.type
_entity_poly.pdbx_seq_one_letter_code
_entity_poly.pdbx_strand_id
1 'polypeptide(L)'
;YKDRKNLLPFMDSSDWEKAIEYGEKLFRALKDRFGGGSLLGIPLYVAYICTSKGVKILENNSRAGDPEIMNILPLLKNDFVDLSYKILDGNLAKIGLCSKASVVTYAVPMTYGGYREEYTGDTRVRLEKLKKLQKQYVEEMRVYPGSMEISENGETHHLKSRTIAILGIADTIKEARKISLRGIRSLDGPLWNRSDIAYEAHIEKSKKHMEKLRPAKQF
;
A
#
# COMPACT_ATOMS: atom_id res chain seq x y z
N TYR A 1 0.39 3.54 2.86
CA TYR A 1 1.20 3.26 4.07
C TYR A 1 0.34 2.52 5.07
N LYS A 2 0.96 1.80 5.99
CA LYS A 2 0.30 1.07 7.09
C LYS A 2 1.00 1.43 8.40
N ASP A 3 0.23 1.60 9.48
CA ASP A 3 0.79 1.76 10.82
C ASP A 3 1.08 0.39 11.47
N ARG A 4 1.67 0.35 12.67
CA ARG A 4 1.99 -0.90 13.40
C ARG A 4 0.76 -1.75 13.76
N LYS A 5 -0.40 -1.10 13.93
CA LYS A 5 -1.68 -1.71 14.23
C LYS A 5 -2.52 -1.80 12.95
N ASN A 6 -3.76 -2.27 13.07
CA ASN A 6 -4.73 -2.28 11.97
C ASN A 6 -5.38 -0.91 11.75
N LEU A 7 -5.14 0.06 12.63
CA LEU A 7 -5.68 1.42 12.57
C LEU A 7 -4.68 2.36 11.92
N LEU A 8 -5.18 3.25 11.06
CA LEU A 8 -4.42 4.43 10.68
C LEU A 8 -4.38 5.44 11.84
N PRO A 9 -3.39 6.34 11.91
CA PRO A 9 -3.19 7.21 13.07
C PRO A 9 -4.35 8.17 13.41
N PHE A 10 -5.31 8.36 12.49
CA PHE A 10 -6.49 9.22 12.66
C PHE A 10 -7.79 8.42 12.91
N MET A 11 -7.72 7.10 12.91
CA MET A 11 -8.86 6.21 13.18
C MET A 11 -8.97 5.90 14.67
N ASP A 12 -10.19 5.65 15.14
CA ASP A 12 -10.42 4.97 16.43
C ASP A 12 -10.87 3.51 16.22
N SER A 13 -11.07 2.78 17.32
CA SER A 13 -11.50 1.37 17.26
C SER A 13 -12.89 1.20 16.67
N SER A 14 -13.80 2.17 16.88
CA SER A 14 -15.16 2.10 16.38
C SER A 14 -15.24 2.20 14.86
N ASP A 15 -14.33 2.97 14.24
CA ASP A 15 -14.19 3.02 12.78
C ASP A 15 -13.83 1.64 12.21
N TRP A 16 -12.91 0.94 12.87
CA TRP A 16 -12.46 -0.39 12.44
C TRP A 16 -13.53 -1.46 12.64
N GLU A 17 -14.17 -1.47 13.82
CA GLU A 17 -15.24 -2.41 14.14
C GLU A 17 -16.40 -2.28 13.13
N LYS A 18 -16.85 -1.05 12.85
CA LYS A 18 -17.90 -0.83 11.84
C LYS A 18 -17.45 -1.17 10.42
N ALA A 19 -16.19 -0.90 10.06
CA ALA A 19 -15.67 -1.26 8.75
C ALA A 19 -15.67 -2.78 8.55
N ILE A 20 -15.27 -3.56 9.57
CA ILE A 20 -15.35 -5.02 9.54
C ILE A 20 -16.81 -5.48 9.43
N GLU A 21 -17.71 -4.91 10.24
CA GLU A 21 -19.15 -5.24 10.19
C GLU A 21 -19.73 -5.04 8.78
N TYR A 22 -19.43 -3.90 8.14
CA TYR A 22 -19.90 -3.61 6.79
C TYR A 22 -19.27 -4.52 5.73
N GLY A 23 -17.97 -4.81 5.86
CA GLY A 23 -17.27 -5.77 5.00
C GLY A 23 -17.88 -7.17 5.08
N GLU A 24 -18.21 -7.64 6.29
CA GLU A 24 -18.86 -8.94 6.50
C GLU A 24 -20.27 -8.98 5.90
N LYS A 25 -21.07 -7.92 6.11
CA LYS A 25 -22.41 -7.80 5.50
C LYS A 25 -22.32 -7.85 3.98
N LEU A 26 -21.38 -7.11 3.39
CA LEU A 26 -21.14 -7.12 1.95
C LEU A 26 -20.70 -8.51 1.48
N PHE A 27 -19.76 -9.17 2.17
CA PHE A 27 -19.32 -10.50 1.82
C PHE A 27 -20.46 -11.51 1.81
N ARG A 28 -21.31 -11.52 2.85
CA ARG A 28 -22.46 -12.43 2.96
C ARG A 28 -23.46 -12.18 1.83
N ALA A 29 -23.82 -10.93 1.57
CA ALA A 29 -24.72 -10.58 0.48
C ALA A 29 -24.19 -11.03 -0.90
N LEU A 30 -22.88 -10.87 -1.15
CA LEU A 30 -22.26 -11.35 -2.39
C LEU A 30 -22.25 -12.88 -2.44
N LYS A 31 -21.92 -13.56 -1.33
CA LYS A 31 -21.91 -15.02 -1.23
C LYS A 31 -23.29 -15.61 -1.51
N ASP A 32 -24.34 -15.02 -0.96
CA ASP A 32 -25.73 -15.47 -1.17
C ASP A 32 -26.16 -15.25 -2.62
N ARG A 33 -25.75 -14.13 -3.23
CA ARG A 33 -26.07 -13.79 -4.62
C ARG A 33 -25.39 -14.71 -5.63
N PHE A 34 -24.12 -15.05 -5.42
CA PHE A 34 -23.30 -15.79 -6.38
C PHE A 34 -23.16 -17.29 -6.04
N GLY A 35 -23.68 -17.74 -4.90
CA GLY A 35 -23.58 -19.11 -4.42
C GLY A 35 -22.29 -19.42 -3.66
N GLY A 36 -22.31 -20.45 -2.82
CA GLY A 36 -21.13 -20.90 -2.06
C GLY A 36 -19.97 -21.33 -2.97
N GLY A 37 -18.75 -20.92 -2.63
CA GLY A 37 -17.53 -21.25 -3.39
C GLY A 37 -17.18 -20.26 -4.52
N SER A 38 -18.02 -19.26 -4.78
CA SER A 38 -17.80 -18.27 -5.87
C SER A 38 -16.90 -17.08 -5.49
N LEU A 39 -16.61 -16.88 -4.20
CA LEU A 39 -15.81 -15.75 -3.70
C LEU A 39 -14.49 -16.24 -3.12
N LEU A 40 -13.51 -16.49 -3.98
CA LEU A 40 -12.16 -16.93 -3.62
C LEU A 40 -11.14 -15.81 -3.87
N GLY A 41 -10.01 -15.88 -3.16
CA GLY A 41 -8.93 -14.90 -3.23
C GLY A 41 -9.19 -13.67 -2.36
N ILE A 42 -9.10 -12.48 -2.96
CA ILE A 42 -9.35 -11.19 -2.28
C ILE A 42 -10.61 -10.56 -2.91
N PRO A 43 -11.82 -11.08 -2.60
CA PRO A 43 -13.07 -10.57 -3.17
C PRO A 43 -13.42 -9.17 -2.64
N LEU A 44 -12.82 -8.79 -1.51
CA LEU A 44 -13.04 -7.53 -0.82
C LEU A 44 -11.73 -6.74 -0.66
N TYR A 45 -11.51 -5.78 -1.54
CA TYR A 45 -10.65 -4.62 -1.30
C TYR A 45 -11.55 -3.38 -1.22
N VAL A 46 -11.98 -3.08 0.00
CA VAL A 46 -12.99 -2.06 0.28
C VAL A 46 -12.33 -0.74 0.64
N ALA A 47 -12.68 0.32 -0.08
CA ALA A 47 -12.29 1.68 0.24
C ALA A 47 -13.30 2.28 1.23
N TYR A 48 -12.81 2.70 2.39
CA TYR A 48 -13.62 3.32 3.43
C TYR A 48 -13.30 4.81 3.57
N ILE A 49 -14.31 5.59 3.93
CA ILE A 49 -14.15 6.99 4.36
C ILE A 49 -14.69 7.16 5.78
N CYS A 50 -13.90 7.78 6.65
CA CYS A 50 -14.34 8.16 7.99
C CYS A 50 -15.07 9.51 7.92
N THR A 51 -16.29 9.59 8.46
CA THR A 51 -17.12 10.81 8.43
C THR A 51 -17.61 11.17 9.84
N SER A 52 -18.24 12.35 9.99
CA SER A 52 -18.91 12.73 11.25
C SER A 52 -20.03 11.78 11.67
N LYS A 53 -20.55 10.97 10.73
CA LYS A 53 -21.60 9.97 10.98
C LYS A 53 -21.06 8.53 11.06
N GLY A 54 -19.74 8.38 11.19
CA GLY A 54 -19.05 7.09 11.17
C GLY A 54 -18.48 6.72 9.80
N VAL A 55 -17.93 5.51 9.70
CA VAL A 55 -17.31 5.00 8.48
C VAL A 55 -18.35 4.71 7.40
N LYS A 56 -17.99 4.90 6.12
CA LYS A 56 -18.82 4.55 4.96
C LYS A 56 -17.98 3.86 3.90
N ILE A 57 -18.59 2.97 3.13
CA ILE A 57 -17.97 2.35 1.95
C ILE A 57 -18.05 3.34 0.78
N LEU A 58 -16.93 3.56 0.10
CA LEU A 58 -16.87 4.30 -1.16
C LEU A 58 -16.99 3.36 -2.35
N GLU A 59 -16.15 2.32 -2.37
CA GLU A 59 -16.10 1.33 -3.44
C GLU A 59 -15.53 0.01 -2.92
N ASN A 60 -15.74 -1.06 -3.69
CA ASN A 60 -15.07 -2.34 -3.50
C ASN A 60 -14.43 -2.78 -4.80
N ASN A 61 -13.20 -3.28 -4.72
CA ASN A 61 -12.49 -3.95 -5.80
C ASN A 61 -12.37 -5.45 -5.46
N SER A 62 -12.41 -6.33 -6.47
CA SER A 62 -12.30 -7.78 -6.30
C SER A 62 -10.87 -8.33 -6.45
N ARG A 63 -9.87 -7.49 -6.15
CA ARG A 63 -8.44 -7.83 -6.23
C ARG A 63 -7.62 -6.94 -5.31
N ALA A 64 -6.39 -7.39 -5.00
CA ALA A 64 -5.43 -6.62 -4.21
C ALA A 64 -5.17 -5.23 -4.82
N GLY A 65 -5.15 -4.19 -3.99
CA GLY A 65 -4.76 -2.84 -4.39
C GLY A 65 -3.28 -2.75 -4.73
N ASP A 66 -2.95 -2.10 -5.84
CA ASP A 66 -1.60 -1.64 -6.12
C ASP A 66 -1.60 -0.10 -6.03
N PRO A 67 -0.86 0.52 -5.08
CA PRO A 67 0.24 -0.06 -4.29
C PRO A 67 -0.12 -0.61 -2.89
N GLU A 68 -1.38 -0.66 -2.51
CA GLU A 68 -1.78 -0.89 -1.11
C GLU A 68 -1.27 -2.24 -0.57
N ILE A 69 -1.33 -3.29 -1.37
CA ILE A 69 -0.91 -4.64 -0.98
C ILE A 69 0.57 -4.72 -0.60
N MET A 70 1.41 -3.86 -1.19
CA MET A 70 2.84 -3.80 -0.88
C MET A 70 3.10 -3.35 0.57
N ASN A 71 2.14 -2.66 1.21
CA ASN A 71 2.24 -2.29 2.62
C ASN A 71 1.74 -3.40 3.58
N ILE A 72 1.16 -4.48 3.06
CA ILE A 72 0.49 -5.50 3.87
C ILE A 72 1.21 -6.83 3.73
N LEU A 73 1.38 -7.31 2.50
CA LEU A 73 1.86 -8.66 2.22
C LEU A 73 3.26 -8.93 2.81
N PRO A 74 4.24 -8.00 2.75
CA PRO A 74 5.56 -8.23 3.35
C PRO A 74 5.56 -8.30 4.89
N LEU A 75 4.46 -7.92 5.53
CA LEU A 75 4.28 -8.02 6.98
C LEU A 75 3.51 -9.27 7.40
N LEU A 76 3.17 -10.14 6.45
CA LEU A 76 2.47 -11.38 6.71
C LEU A 76 3.37 -12.33 7.52
N LYS A 77 2.84 -12.86 8.62
CA LYS A 77 3.52 -13.89 9.42
C LYS A 77 3.30 -15.30 8.89
N ASN A 78 2.16 -15.50 8.23
CA ASN A 78 1.79 -16.77 7.62
C ASN A 78 2.53 -16.96 6.28
N ASP A 79 2.71 -18.21 5.86
CA ASP A 79 3.10 -18.52 4.49
C ASP A 79 1.94 -18.18 3.55
N PHE A 80 2.19 -17.35 2.53
CA PHE A 80 1.17 -16.92 1.58
C PHE A 80 0.65 -18.07 0.70
N VAL A 81 1.48 -19.07 0.40
CA VAL A 81 1.08 -20.25 -0.37
C VAL A 81 0.12 -21.11 0.46
N ASP A 82 0.44 -21.34 1.75
CA ASP A 82 -0.46 -22.03 2.68
C ASP A 82 -1.78 -21.28 2.84
N LEU A 83 -1.77 -19.95 2.96
CA LEU A 83 -3.01 -19.16 2.96
C LEU A 83 -3.82 -19.34 1.68
N SER A 84 -3.15 -19.42 0.52
CA SER A 84 -3.82 -19.62 -0.77
C SER A 84 -4.53 -20.97 -0.82
N TYR A 85 -3.88 -22.05 -0.37
CA TYR A 85 -4.53 -23.37 -0.24
C TYR A 85 -5.70 -23.34 0.73
N LYS A 86 -5.53 -22.69 1.89
CA LYS A 86 -6.61 -22.58 2.88
C LYS A 86 -7.82 -21.79 2.39
N ILE A 87 -7.60 -20.81 1.51
CA ILE A 87 -8.67 -20.10 0.81
C ILE A 87 -9.42 -21.06 -0.13
N LEU A 88 -8.69 -21.86 -0.93
CA LEU A 88 -9.28 -22.84 -1.85
C LEU A 88 -10.09 -23.91 -1.10
N ASP A 89 -9.60 -24.35 0.05
CA ASP A 89 -10.26 -25.36 0.90
C ASP A 89 -11.41 -24.79 1.75
N GLY A 90 -11.61 -23.47 1.74
CA GLY A 90 -12.63 -22.80 2.56
C GLY A 90 -12.37 -22.86 4.07
N ASN A 91 -11.13 -23.09 4.50
CA ASN A 91 -10.72 -23.25 5.89
C ASN A 91 -9.75 -22.15 6.39
N LEU A 92 -9.74 -21.00 5.70
CA LEU A 92 -8.88 -19.85 6.02
C LEU A 92 -8.98 -19.48 7.51
N ALA A 93 -7.89 -19.73 8.22
CA ALA A 93 -7.72 -19.34 9.61
C ALA A 93 -7.37 -17.85 9.76
N LYS A 94 -7.17 -17.40 11.00
CA LYS A 94 -6.79 -16.02 11.31
C LYS A 94 -5.45 -15.65 10.68
N ILE A 95 -5.45 -14.56 9.90
CA ILE A 95 -4.25 -13.98 9.30
C ILE A 95 -3.49 -13.15 10.35
N GLY A 96 -2.19 -13.40 10.49
CA GLY A 96 -1.29 -12.69 11.39
C GLY A 96 -0.40 -11.70 10.64
N LEU A 97 -0.31 -10.46 11.15
CA LEU A 97 0.62 -9.45 10.65
C LEU A 97 1.67 -9.09 11.71
N CYS A 98 2.89 -8.80 11.27
CA CYS A 98 3.94 -8.19 12.08
C CYS A 98 3.51 -6.80 12.55
N SER A 99 3.85 -6.45 13.80
CA SER A 99 3.55 -5.13 14.37
C SER A 99 4.58 -4.09 13.94
N LYS A 100 4.71 -3.92 12.62
CA LYS A 100 5.57 -2.94 11.96
C LYS A 100 4.73 -2.00 11.10
N ALA A 101 5.24 -0.79 10.94
CA ALA A 101 4.74 0.17 9.99
C ALA A 101 5.43 -0.01 8.64
N SER A 102 4.77 0.38 7.56
CA SER A 102 5.35 0.32 6.22
C SER A 102 4.90 1.49 5.35
N VAL A 103 5.78 1.92 4.46
CA VAL A 103 5.53 3.01 3.52
C VAL A 103 6.10 2.63 2.17
N VAL A 104 5.25 2.56 1.16
CA VAL A 104 5.65 2.39 -0.23
C VAL A 104 5.61 3.74 -0.95
N THR A 105 6.62 4.00 -1.77
CA THR A 105 6.69 5.15 -2.67
C THR A 105 7.04 4.65 -4.06
N TYR A 106 6.33 5.14 -5.07
CA TYR A 106 6.66 4.90 -6.47
C TYR A 106 7.57 6.01 -7.00
N ALA A 107 8.61 5.61 -7.75
CA ALA A 107 9.21 6.45 -8.76
C ALA A 107 8.54 6.15 -10.10
N VAL A 108 8.23 7.20 -10.85
CA VAL A 108 7.43 7.16 -12.08
C VAL A 108 8.05 8.07 -13.15
N PRO A 109 7.75 7.87 -14.45
CA PRO A 109 8.30 8.69 -15.53
C PRO A 109 7.96 10.18 -15.36
N MET A 110 8.81 11.06 -15.88
CA MET A 110 8.61 12.52 -15.79
C MET A 110 7.26 13.03 -16.30
N THR A 111 6.64 12.33 -17.25
CA THR A 111 5.32 12.68 -17.82
C THR A 111 4.14 12.05 -17.06
N TYR A 112 4.40 11.11 -16.15
CA TYR A 112 3.33 10.41 -15.44
C TYR A 112 2.54 11.36 -14.54
N GLY A 113 1.22 11.25 -14.58
CA GLY A 113 0.32 12.10 -13.78
C GLY A 113 0.38 13.59 -14.15
N GLY A 114 0.90 13.95 -15.34
CA GLY A 114 0.98 15.33 -15.81
C GLY A 114 2.05 16.17 -15.09
N TYR A 115 3.06 15.53 -14.45
CA TYR A 115 4.14 16.27 -13.79
C TYR A 115 4.97 17.10 -14.77
N ARG A 116 5.18 16.57 -15.97
CA ARG A 116 5.59 17.31 -17.16
C ARG A 116 4.65 16.97 -18.30
N GLU A 117 4.38 17.94 -19.15
CA GLU A 117 3.60 17.73 -20.38
C GLU A 117 4.38 16.84 -21.36
N GLU A 118 5.69 17.06 -21.47
CA GLU A 118 6.56 16.32 -22.38
C GLU A 118 7.92 16.02 -21.73
N TYR A 119 8.52 14.89 -22.13
CA TYR A 119 9.90 14.54 -21.84
C TYR A 119 10.47 13.68 -22.97
N THR A 120 11.44 14.21 -23.70
CA THR A 120 12.07 13.58 -24.89
C THR A 120 13.45 13.00 -24.61
N GLY A 121 13.89 12.99 -23.34
CA GLY A 121 15.17 12.41 -22.95
C GLY A 121 15.17 10.88 -22.94
N ASP A 122 16.33 10.31 -22.61
CA ASP A 122 16.52 8.88 -22.38
C ASP A 122 15.56 8.35 -21.30
N THR A 123 15.22 7.07 -21.34
CA THR A 123 14.38 6.37 -20.34
C THR A 123 15.17 5.48 -19.39
N ARG A 124 16.50 5.45 -19.50
CA ARG A 124 17.37 4.58 -18.71
C ARG A 124 17.25 4.85 -17.22
N VAL A 125 17.18 3.76 -16.46
CA VAL A 125 17.16 3.75 -15.00
C VAL A 125 18.28 2.87 -14.47
N ARG A 126 19.23 3.49 -13.77
CA ARG A 126 20.37 2.85 -13.12
C ARG A 126 19.99 2.40 -11.71
N LEU A 127 20.14 1.10 -11.45
CA LEU A 127 19.69 0.44 -10.21
C LEU A 127 20.85 0.03 -9.29
N GLU A 128 22.11 0.29 -9.64
CA GLU A 128 23.30 -0.24 -8.96
C GLU A 128 23.38 0.24 -7.50
N LYS A 129 23.12 1.54 -7.28
CA LYS A 129 23.10 2.13 -5.94
C LYS A 129 21.94 1.57 -5.10
N LEU A 130 20.76 1.43 -5.71
CA LEU A 130 19.61 0.82 -5.06
C LEU A 130 19.87 -0.63 -4.66
N LYS A 131 20.46 -1.44 -5.56
CA LYS A 131 20.83 -2.84 -5.27
C LYS A 131 21.84 -2.94 -4.12
N LYS A 132 22.85 -2.05 -4.07
CA LYS A 132 23.79 -1.99 -2.93
C LYS A 132 23.09 -1.62 -1.63
N LEU A 133 22.18 -0.64 -1.67
CA LEU A 133 21.42 -0.21 -0.51
C LEU A 133 20.47 -1.30 -0.01
N GLN A 134 19.79 -2.00 -0.91
CA GLN A 134 18.88 -3.11 -0.57
C GLN A 134 19.61 -4.22 0.18
N LYS A 135 20.88 -4.52 -0.18
CA LYS A 135 21.72 -5.48 0.56
C LYS A 135 22.07 -5.03 1.98
N GLN A 136 22.00 -3.73 2.27
CA GLN A 136 22.21 -3.19 3.63
C GLN A 136 20.92 -3.16 4.46
N TYR A 137 19.77 -3.16 3.80
CA TYR A 137 18.42 -3.09 4.39
C TYR A 137 17.60 -4.31 3.97
N VAL A 138 18.15 -5.51 4.19
CA VAL A 138 17.59 -6.76 3.66
C VAL A 138 16.17 -6.98 4.17
N GLU A 139 15.89 -6.64 5.43
CA GLU A 139 14.57 -6.82 6.02
C GLU A 139 13.68 -5.58 5.93
N GLU A 140 14.29 -4.40 5.90
CA GLU A 140 13.57 -3.12 5.99
C GLU A 140 13.23 -2.53 4.63
N MET A 141 13.87 -2.98 3.56
CA MET A 141 13.62 -2.48 2.20
C MET A 141 13.19 -3.61 1.26
N ARG A 142 12.10 -3.38 0.52
CA ARG A 142 11.71 -4.21 -0.62
C ARG A 142 11.59 -3.33 -1.85
N VAL A 143 12.02 -3.87 -2.99
CA VAL A 143 12.02 -3.19 -4.29
C VAL A 143 11.13 -4.00 -5.23
N TYR A 144 10.14 -3.32 -5.82
CA TYR A 144 9.17 -3.92 -6.74
C TYR A 144 9.27 -3.22 -8.10
N PRO A 145 9.92 -3.84 -9.09
CA PRO A 145 9.85 -3.37 -10.47
C PRO A 145 8.40 -3.39 -10.97
N GLY A 146 8.01 -2.36 -11.70
CA GLY A 146 6.70 -2.23 -12.34
C GLY A 146 6.86 -2.08 -13.84
N SER A 147 6.55 -0.91 -14.36
CA SER A 147 6.59 -0.59 -15.79
C SER A 147 8.03 -0.29 -16.25
N MET A 148 8.80 -1.36 -16.44
CA MET A 148 10.20 -1.32 -16.88
C MET A 148 10.50 -2.45 -17.86
N GLU A 149 11.54 -2.28 -18.67
CA GLU A 149 12.08 -3.30 -19.54
C GLU A 149 13.60 -3.37 -19.45
N ILE A 150 14.16 -4.48 -19.94
CA ILE A 150 15.60 -4.66 -20.12
C ILE A 150 15.84 -4.75 -21.62
N SER A 151 16.64 -3.84 -22.17
CA SER A 151 17.02 -3.83 -23.57
C SER A 151 18.03 -4.95 -23.89
N GLU A 152 18.30 -5.19 -25.18
CA GLU A 152 19.22 -6.23 -25.65
C GLU A 152 20.66 -6.06 -25.13
N ASN A 153 21.09 -4.82 -24.88
CA ASN A 153 22.40 -4.49 -24.28
C ASN A 153 22.41 -4.63 -22.75
N GLY A 154 21.33 -5.11 -22.13
CA GLY A 154 21.20 -5.32 -20.68
C GLY A 154 20.87 -4.06 -19.87
N GLU A 155 20.53 -2.95 -20.52
CA GLU A 155 20.19 -1.70 -19.84
C GLU A 155 18.72 -1.71 -19.40
N THR A 156 18.43 -1.12 -18.24
CA THR A 156 17.07 -1.04 -17.73
C THR A 156 16.45 0.29 -18.13
N HIS A 157 15.24 0.25 -18.70
CA HIS A 157 14.50 1.42 -19.16
C HIS A 157 13.13 1.50 -18.47
N HIS A 158 12.68 2.70 -18.14
CA HIS A 158 11.30 2.91 -17.72
C HIS A 158 10.37 2.98 -18.93
N LEU A 159 9.14 2.49 -18.75
CA LEU A 159 8.08 2.63 -19.72
C LEU A 159 7.20 3.84 -19.35
N LYS A 160 5.90 3.79 -19.66
CA LYS A 160 4.97 4.94 -19.53
C LYS A 160 4.20 4.99 -18.20
N SER A 161 4.26 3.95 -17.37
CA SER A 161 3.48 3.84 -16.13
C SER A 161 4.37 3.77 -14.89
N ARG A 162 3.81 3.41 -13.74
CA ARG A 162 4.52 3.32 -12.46
C ARG A 162 5.74 2.41 -12.57
N THR A 163 6.93 3.01 -12.54
CA THR A 163 8.19 2.36 -12.92
C THR A 163 8.68 1.39 -11.84
N ILE A 164 8.83 1.88 -10.62
CA ILE A 164 9.43 1.08 -9.54
C ILE A 164 8.93 1.56 -8.19
N ALA A 165 8.47 0.62 -7.37
CA ALA A 165 8.04 0.88 -6.00
C ALA A 165 9.13 0.48 -5.02
N ILE A 166 9.34 1.32 -4.02
CA ILE A 166 10.26 1.05 -2.91
C ILE A 166 9.47 1.11 -1.62
N LEU A 167 9.42 -0.03 -0.96
CA LEU A 167 8.82 -0.20 0.35
C LEU A 167 9.89 -0.05 1.43
N GLY A 168 9.63 0.80 2.41
CA GLY A 168 10.32 0.79 3.69
C GLY A 168 9.45 0.16 4.76
N ILE A 169 10.04 -0.63 5.64
CA ILE A 169 9.43 -1.29 6.80
C ILE A 169 10.21 -0.87 8.04
N ALA A 170 9.53 -0.43 9.09
CA ALA A 170 10.16 -0.03 10.34
C ALA A 170 9.18 -0.08 11.52
N ASP A 171 9.63 0.30 12.71
CA ASP A 171 8.76 0.42 13.88
C ASP A 171 7.83 1.63 13.83
N THR A 172 8.10 2.64 12.98
CA THR A 172 7.22 3.81 12.85
C THR A 172 7.03 4.19 11.39
N ILE A 173 5.91 4.85 11.08
CA ILE A 173 5.64 5.36 9.72
C ILE A 173 6.77 6.31 9.28
N LYS A 174 7.29 7.13 10.20
CA LYS A 174 8.37 8.08 9.95
C LYS A 174 9.66 7.39 9.47
N GLU A 175 10.10 6.37 10.18
CA GLU A 175 11.30 5.61 9.79
C GLU A 175 11.07 4.78 8.53
N ALA A 176 9.90 4.14 8.38
CA ALA A 176 9.54 3.40 7.16
C ALA A 176 9.55 4.31 5.92
N ARG A 177 8.99 5.52 6.05
CA ARG A 177 9.05 6.57 5.00
C ARG A 177 10.49 6.98 4.68
N LYS A 178 11.33 7.17 5.69
CA LYS A 178 12.75 7.53 5.51
C LYS A 178 13.49 6.48 4.69
N ILE A 179 13.26 5.20 4.96
CA ILE A 179 13.84 4.07 4.19
C ILE A 179 13.33 4.06 2.75
N SER A 180 12.01 4.13 2.54
CA SER A 180 11.41 4.19 1.20
C SER A 180 12.00 5.32 0.36
N LEU A 181 12.03 6.55 0.90
CA LEU A 181 12.60 7.71 0.21
C LEU A 181 14.12 7.63 0.05
N ARG A 182 14.85 6.95 0.93
CA ARG A 182 16.29 6.70 0.75
C ARG A 182 16.53 5.80 -0.46
N GLY A 183 15.73 4.75 -0.63
CA GLY A 183 15.79 3.92 -1.83
C GLY A 183 15.44 4.72 -3.09
N ILE A 184 14.37 5.54 -3.05
CA ILE A 184 13.97 6.36 -4.21
C ILE A 184 15.10 7.30 -4.64
N ARG A 185 15.74 7.99 -3.69
CA ARG A 185 16.88 8.89 -3.97
C ARG A 185 18.15 8.18 -4.46
N SER A 186 18.22 6.85 -4.32
CA SER A 186 19.34 6.07 -4.83
C SER A 186 19.17 5.65 -6.30
N LEU A 187 17.97 5.80 -6.86
CA LEU A 187 17.72 5.64 -8.28
C LEU A 187 18.39 6.78 -9.05
N ASP A 188 18.94 6.46 -10.21
CA ASP A 188 19.46 7.43 -11.16
C ASP A 188 18.76 7.19 -12.52
N GLY A 189 18.13 8.23 -13.05
CA GLY A 189 17.27 8.15 -14.22
C GLY A 189 16.14 9.18 -14.17
N PRO A 190 15.40 9.37 -15.28
CA PRO A 190 14.39 10.41 -15.41
C PRO A 190 13.05 9.99 -14.80
N LEU A 191 13.07 9.87 -13.48
CA LEU A 191 11.90 9.55 -12.69
C LEU A 191 11.62 10.67 -11.69
N TRP A 192 10.35 10.84 -11.35
CA TRP A 192 9.93 11.65 -10.21
C TRP A 192 9.10 10.81 -9.25
N ASN A 193 8.92 11.32 -8.04
CA ASN A 193 8.03 10.72 -7.06
C ASN A 193 7.32 11.80 -6.26
N ARG A 194 6.16 11.46 -5.70
CA ARG A 194 5.58 12.28 -4.64
C ARG A 194 6.47 12.25 -3.41
N SER A 195 6.84 13.43 -2.94
CA SER A 195 7.68 13.57 -1.75
C SER A 195 6.87 13.53 -0.46
N ASP A 196 5.53 13.59 -0.49
CA ASP A 196 4.66 13.78 0.67
C ASP A 196 3.93 12.51 1.17
N ILE A 197 4.25 11.34 0.60
CA ILE A 197 3.64 10.06 0.98
C ILE A 197 3.89 9.71 2.45
N ALA A 198 2.84 9.64 3.26
CA ALA A 198 2.95 9.43 4.71
C ALA A 198 3.73 10.55 5.45
N TYR A 199 3.65 11.78 4.93
CA TYR A 199 4.27 12.94 5.58
C TYR A 199 3.62 13.26 6.93
N GLU A 200 4.46 13.48 7.94
CA GLU A 200 4.05 13.68 9.34
C GLU A 200 3.05 14.82 9.50
N ALA A 201 3.27 15.96 8.83
CA ALA A 201 2.35 17.09 8.89
C ALA A 201 0.97 16.77 8.26
N HIS A 202 0.91 15.95 7.22
CA HIS A 202 -0.35 15.53 6.61
C HIS A 202 -1.11 14.57 7.54
N ILE A 203 -0.40 13.64 8.17
CA ILE A 203 -1.00 12.73 9.16
C ILE A 203 -1.57 13.53 10.34
N GLU A 204 -0.81 14.50 10.85
CA GLU A 204 -1.25 15.36 11.94
C GLU A 204 -2.46 16.22 11.56
N LYS A 205 -2.48 16.73 10.32
CA LYS A 205 -3.66 17.42 9.77
C LYS A 205 -4.89 16.51 9.73
N SER A 206 -4.73 15.25 9.32
CA SER A 206 -5.82 14.26 9.31
C SER A 206 -6.33 13.96 10.72
N LYS A 207 -5.45 13.82 11.72
CA LYS A 207 -5.85 13.63 13.12
C LYS A 207 -6.69 14.80 13.63
N LYS A 208 -6.18 16.03 13.50
CA LYS A 208 -6.89 17.26 13.90
C LYS A 208 -8.22 17.42 13.16
N HIS A 209 -8.27 17.01 11.90
CA HIS A 209 -9.51 17.04 11.14
C HIS A 209 -10.54 16.06 11.73
N MET A 210 -10.14 14.82 12.03
CA MET A 210 -11.04 13.83 12.64
C MET A 210 -11.49 14.22 14.05
N GLU A 211 -10.63 14.83 14.85
CA GLU A 211 -10.98 15.37 16.17
C GLU A 211 -12.07 16.44 16.09
N LYS A 212 -12.01 17.32 15.08
CA LYS A 212 -13.05 18.34 14.82
C LYS A 212 -14.32 17.75 14.21
N LEU A 213 -14.19 16.72 13.39
CA LEU A 213 -15.28 16.13 12.64
C LEU A 213 -16.16 15.24 13.52
N ARG A 214 -15.57 14.58 14.51
CA ARG A 214 -16.32 13.75 15.46
C ARG A 214 -16.98 14.67 16.49
N PRO A 215 -18.30 14.54 16.72
CA PRO A 215 -18.93 15.26 17.82
C PRO A 215 -18.22 14.87 19.12
N ALA A 216 -17.99 15.84 20.00
CA ALA A 216 -17.48 15.55 21.34
C ALA A 216 -18.36 14.46 21.94
N LYS A 217 -17.76 13.38 22.44
CA LYS A 217 -18.51 12.34 23.17
C LYS A 217 -19.23 13.07 24.30
N GLN A 218 -20.55 13.21 24.21
CA GLN A 218 -21.36 13.59 25.35
C GLN A 218 -21.21 12.43 26.33
N PHE A 219 -20.49 12.70 27.43
CA PHE A 219 -20.39 11.81 28.58
C PHE A 219 -21.69 11.89 29.38
#